data_AF-A0A848T3L7-F1
#
_entry.id   AF-A0A848T3L7-F1
#
_cell.length_a   1.000
_cell.length_b   1.000
_cell.length_c   1.000
_cell.angle_alpha   90.00
_cell.angle_beta   90.00
_cell.angle_gamma   90.00
#
_symmetry.space_group_name_H-M   'P 1'
#
loop_
_entity.id
_entity.type
_entity.pdbx_description
1 polymer ?
#
loop_
_entity_poly.entity_id
_entity_poly.type
_entity_poly.pdbx_seq_one_letter_code
_entity_poly.pdbx_strand_id
1 'polypeptide(L)'
;MSDSLLIGIKHTHTLLVSVFLIHMLIKGFLFLTGNPSIESYRRKTKVALDMVIPLLFIITGVALLVNIGMGNIGGWFHLKLTLVIIAIPLAIIGFKRNSKWMVITSILIFLYIFILAFTKSASIF
;
A
#
# COMPACT_ATOMS: atom_id res chain seq x y z
N MET A 1 14.97 -20.11 -5.72
CA MET A 1 15.49 -18.72 -5.77
C MET A 1 16.65 -18.65 -4.80
N SER A 2 17.76 -17.95 -5.10
CA SER A 2 18.85 -17.81 -4.12
C SER A 2 18.38 -16.92 -2.95
N ASP A 3 18.88 -17.18 -1.74
CA ASP A 3 18.46 -16.44 -0.53
C ASP A 3 18.68 -14.93 -0.66
N SER A 4 19.72 -14.52 -1.40
CA SER A 4 20.01 -13.12 -1.73
C SER A 4 18.92 -12.43 -2.54
N LEU A 5 18.29 -13.13 -3.48
CA LEU A 5 17.22 -12.57 -4.31
C LEU A 5 15.93 -12.36 -3.50
N LEU A 6 15.63 -13.26 -2.56
CA LEU A 6 14.45 -13.12 -1.69
C LEU A 6 14.57 -11.92 -0.76
N ILE A 7 15.75 -11.70 -0.18
CA ILE A 7 16.06 -10.51 0.63
C ILE A 7 15.89 -9.23 -0.21
N GLY A 8 16.40 -9.22 -1.45
CA GLY A 8 16.24 -8.09 -2.36
C GLY A 8 14.78 -7.76 -2.67
N ILE A 9 13.94 -8.78 -2.94
CA ILE A 9 12.51 -8.60 -3.20
C ILE A 9 11.79 -8.09 -1.96
N LYS A 10 12.13 -8.59 -0.77
CA LYS A 10 11.55 -8.12 0.49
C LYS A 10 11.83 -6.64 0.72
N HIS A 11 13.08 -6.20 0.60
CA HIS A 11 13.43 -4.78 0.73
C HIS A 11 12.73 -3.92 -0.31
N THR A 12 12.65 -4.40 -1.55
CA THR A 12 11.95 -3.71 -2.64
C THR A 12 10.46 -3.57 -2.33
N HIS A 13 9.81 -4.64 -1.86
CA HIS A 13 8.39 -4.62 -1.47
C HIS A 13 8.14 -3.59 -0.36
N THR A 14 8.92 -3.64 0.73
CA THR A 14 8.79 -2.69 1.83
C THR A 14 9.01 -1.24 1.38
N LEU A 15 9.96 -1.00 0.48
CA LEU A 15 10.22 0.33 -0.09
C LEU A 15 9.01 0.81 -0.90
N LEU A 16 8.46 -0.02 -1.80
CA LEU A 16 7.31 0.32 -2.62
C LEU A 16 6.08 0.64 -1.76
N VAL A 17 5.80 -0.17 -0.73
CA VAL A 17 4.69 0.07 0.22
C VAL A 17 4.90 1.38 0.99
N SER A 18 6.12 1.66 1.43
CA SER A 18 6.45 2.89 2.16
C SER A 18 6.26 4.13 1.28
N VAL A 19 6.74 4.08 0.04
CA VAL A 19 6.55 5.15 -0.96
C VAL A 19 5.06 5.37 -1.24
N PHE A 20 4.29 4.28 -1.41
CA PHE A 20 2.85 4.36 -1.61
C PHE A 20 2.13 5.03 -0.42
N LEU A 21 2.50 4.66 0.81
CA LEU A 21 1.92 5.24 2.02
C LEU A 21 2.20 6.74 2.12
N ILE A 22 3.46 7.15 1.91
CA ILE A 22 3.86 8.57 1.93
C ILE A 22 3.09 9.35 0.85
N HIS A 23 3.02 8.82 -0.37
CA HIS A 23 2.24 9.39 -1.46
C HIS A 23 0.76 9.58 -1.06
N MET A 24 0.15 8.55 -0.46
CA MET A 24 -1.25 8.61 -0.05
C MET A 24 -1.48 9.61 1.08
N LEU A 25 -0.54 9.75 2.02
CA LEU A 25 -0.59 10.77 3.07
C LEU A 25 -0.51 12.19 2.50
N ILE A 26 0.43 12.46 1.59
CA ILE A 26 0.57 13.78 0.94
C ILE A 26 -0.69 14.11 0.14
N LYS A 27 -1.13 13.18 -0.72
CA LYS A 27 -2.34 13.36 -1.54
C LYS A 27 -3.60 13.53 -0.69
N GLY A 28 -3.73 12.73 0.36
CA GLY A 28 -4.81 12.80 1.33
C GLY A 28 -4.83 14.13 2.06
N PHE A 29 -3.68 14.60 2.53
CA PHE A 29 -3.56 15.90 3.20
C PHE A 29 -3.95 17.06 2.28
N LEU A 30 -3.43 17.10 1.05
CA LEU A 30 -3.83 18.10 0.04
C LEU A 30 -5.33 18.07 -0.26
N PHE A 31 -5.92 16.87 -0.30
CA PHE A 31 -7.36 16.67 -0.49
C PHE A 31 -8.21 17.17 0.67
N LEU A 32 -7.81 16.85 1.92
CA LEU A 32 -8.59 17.21 3.10
C LEU A 32 -8.53 18.72 3.38
N THR A 33 -7.40 19.35 3.08
CA THR A 33 -7.18 20.80 3.21
C THR A 33 -7.79 21.61 2.06
N GLY A 34 -8.21 20.96 0.96
CA GLY A 34 -8.73 21.64 -0.22
C GLY A 34 -7.68 22.47 -0.97
N ASN A 35 -6.39 22.10 -0.85
CA ASN A 35 -5.30 22.87 -1.45
C ASN A 35 -5.40 22.83 -2.99
N PRO A 36 -5.31 23.97 -3.69
CA PRO A 36 -5.43 24.03 -5.16
C PRO A 36 -4.32 23.24 -5.88
N SER A 37 -3.19 23.01 -5.23
CA SER A 37 -2.07 22.19 -5.75
C SER A 37 -2.42 20.71 -5.91
N ILE A 38 -3.57 20.25 -5.40
CA ILE A 38 -3.99 18.86 -5.55
C ILE A 38 -4.12 18.43 -7.02
N GLU A 39 -4.54 19.33 -7.91
CA GLU A 39 -4.73 18.99 -9.31
C GLU A 39 -3.41 18.79 -10.05
N SER A 40 -2.41 19.63 -9.75
CA SER A 40 -1.07 19.50 -10.31
C SER A 40 -0.37 18.28 -9.73
N TYR A 41 -0.54 18.01 -8.44
CA TYR A 41 -0.06 16.80 -7.78
C TYR A 41 -0.67 15.54 -8.42
N ARG A 42 -2.00 15.46 -8.49
CA ARG A 42 -2.72 14.32 -9.11
C ARG A 42 -2.24 14.07 -10.53
N ARG A 43 -2.05 15.11 -11.35
CA ARG A 43 -1.57 14.94 -12.73
C ARG A 43 -0.18 14.31 -12.78
N LYS A 44 0.75 14.77 -11.95
CA LYS A 44 2.14 14.26 -11.91
C LYS A 44 2.22 12.85 -11.36
N THR A 45 1.41 12.52 -10.35
CA THR A 45 1.53 11.25 -9.62
C THR A 45 0.64 10.13 -10.17
N LYS A 46 -0.34 10.43 -11.04
CA LYS A 46 -1.36 9.48 -11.50
C LYS A 46 -0.78 8.18 -12.08
N VAL A 47 0.25 8.29 -12.92
CA VAL A 47 0.79 7.09 -13.60
C VAL A 47 1.76 6.38 -12.67
N ALA A 48 2.77 7.08 -12.17
CA ALA A 48 3.82 6.47 -11.36
C ALA A 48 3.30 5.97 -10.00
N LEU A 49 2.67 6.84 -9.21
CA LEU A 49 2.36 6.53 -7.80
C LEU A 49 0.94 5.97 -7.59
N ASP A 50 -0.04 6.38 -8.39
CA ASP A 50 -1.42 5.87 -8.23
C ASP A 50 -1.68 4.55 -8.98
N MET A 51 -0.83 4.16 -9.93
CA MET A 51 -1.05 2.96 -10.76
C MET A 51 0.14 2.01 -10.76
N VAL A 52 1.34 2.49 -11.07
CA VAL A 52 2.54 1.63 -11.18
C VAL A 52 2.99 1.12 -9.81
N ILE A 53 3.16 1.99 -8.81
CA ILE A 53 3.60 1.57 -7.47
C ILE A 53 2.63 0.53 -6.85
N PRO A 54 1.29 0.74 -6.86
CA PRO A 54 0.33 -0.25 -6.39
C PRO A 54 0.49 -1.61 -7.03
N LEU A 55 0.61 -1.62 -8.36
CA LEU A 55 0.79 -2.84 -9.12
C LEU A 55 2.11 -3.54 -8.74
N LEU A 56 3.22 -2.80 -8.67
CA LEU A 56 4.53 -3.35 -8.32
C LEU A 56 4.56 -3.92 -6.89
N PHE A 57 3.95 -3.25 -5.92
CA PHE A 57 3.96 -3.78 -4.56
C PHE A 57 3.05 -5.01 -4.43
N ILE A 58 1.96 -5.09 -5.19
CA ILE A 58 1.13 -6.30 -5.26
C ILE A 58 1.92 -7.45 -5.90
N ILE A 59 2.58 -7.21 -7.04
CA ILE A 59 3.38 -8.24 -7.74
C ILE A 59 4.50 -8.75 -6.82
N THR A 60 5.24 -7.85 -6.17
CA THR A 60 6.31 -8.24 -5.24
C THR A 60 5.77 -8.96 -4.01
N GLY A 61 4.60 -8.58 -3.49
CA GLY A 61 3.92 -9.29 -2.41
C GLY A 61 3.52 -10.71 -2.81
N VAL A 62 2.95 -10.88 -4.00
CA VAL A 62 2.60 -12.21 -4.55
C VAL A 62 3.85 -13.05 -4.82
N ALA A 63 4.91 -12.46 -5.36
CA ALA A 63 6.17 -13.15 -5.59
C ALA A 63 6.74 -13.71 -4.27
N LEU A 64 6.69 -12.92 -3.20
CA LEU A 64 7.14 -13.39 -1.89
C LEU A 64 6.24 -14.51 -1.34
N LEU A 65 4.92 -14.43 -1.53
CA LEU A 65 4.00 -15.50 -1.12
C LEU A 65 4.30 -16.85 -1.78
N VAL A 66 4.53 -16.83 -3.09
CA VAL A 66 4.82 -18.05 -3.86
C VAL A 66 6.14 -18.67 -3.39
N ASN A 67 7.12 -17.85 -3.00
CA ASN A 67 8.42 -18.33 -2.52
C ASN A 67 8.41 -18.82 -1.07
N ILE A 68 7.63 -18.20 -0.18
CA ILE A 68 7.50 -18.63 1.23
C ILE A 68 6.63 -19.90 1.34
N GLY A 69 5.71 -20.11 0.38
CA GLY A 69 4.82 -21.27 0.31
C GLY A 69 3.55 -21.07 1.14
N MET A 70 2.41 -21.49 0.58
CA MET A 70 1.09 -21.27 1.18
C MET A 70 0.91 -21.87 2.59
N GLY A 71 1.65 -22.94 2.91
CA GLY A 71 1.56 -23.65 4.19
C GLY A 71 2.23 -22.96 5.39
N ASN A 72 3.07 -21.95 5.15
CA ASN A 72 3.77 -21.21 6.21
C ASN A 72 3.24 -19.77 6.38
N ILE A 73 2.06 -19.50 5.81
CA ILE A 73 1.41 -18.20 5.85
C ILE A 73 0.59 -18.08 7.13
N GLY A 74 1.06 -17.31 8.10
CA GLY A 74 0.29 -16.98 9.30
C GLY A 74 -0.98 -16.18 8.96
N GLY A 75 -2.06 -16.39 9.71
CA GLY A 75 -3.37 -15.75 9.50
C GLY A 75 -3.32 -14.22 9.36
N TRP A 76 -2.34 -13.57 10.01
CA TRP A 76 -2.09 -12.13 9.90
C TRP A 76 -1.76 -11.64 8.49
N PHE A 77 -1.15 -12.50 7.66
CA PHE A 77 -0.88 -12.16 6.26
C PHE A 77 -2.19 -12.02 5.47
N HIS A 78 -3.13 -12.95 5.65
CA HIS A 78 -4.44 -12.89 4.97
C HIS A 78 -5.20 -11.61 5.33
N LEU A 79 -5.19 -11.22 6.61
CA LEU A 79 -5.80 -9.97 7.05
C LEU A 79 -5.16 -8.76 6.35
N LYS A 80 -3.83 -8.67 6.30
CA LYS A 80 -3.11 -7.59 5.60
C LYS A 80 -3.52 -7.53 4.13
N LEU A 81 -3.52 -8.67 3.44
CA LEU A 81 -3.86 -8.73 2.01
C LEU A 81 -5.32 -8.28 1.75
N THR A 82 -6.27 -8.77 2.54
CA THR A 82 -7.68 -8.37 2.42
C THR A 82 -7.85 -6.87 2.66
N LEU A 83 -7.18 -6.32 3.67
CA LEU A 83 -7.22 -4.88 3.95
C LEU A 83 -6.62 -4.05 2.80
N VAL A 84 -5.52 -4.48 2.17
CA VAL A 84 -4.96 -3.80 0.98
C VAL A 84 -5.97 -3.79 -0.17
N ILE A 85 -6.57 -4.95 -0.47
CA ILE A 85 -7.53 -5.11 -1.59
C ILE A 85 -8.77 -4.23 -1.38
N ILE A 86 -9.20 -4.01 -0.13
CA ILE A 86 -10.31 -3.11 0.19
C ILE A 86 -9.88 -1.64 0.18
N ALA A 87 -8.71 -1.33 0.71
CA ALA A 87 -8.25 0.04 0.88
C ALA A 87 -7.94 0.74 -0.45
N ILE A 88 -7.41 0.03 -1.45
CA ILE A 88 -7.12 0.62 -2.78
C ILE A 88 -8.40 1.13 -3.46
N PRO A 89 -9.45 0.31 -3.69
CA PRO A 89 -10.73 0.78 -4.22
C PRO A 89 -11.35 1.88 -3.35
N LEU A 90 -11.28 1.75 -2.02
CA LEU A 90 -11.83 2.75 -1.11
C LEU A 90 -11.18 4.12 -1.31
N ALA A 91 -9.84 4.17 -1.43
CA ALA A 91 -9.10 5.39 -1.74
C ALA A 91 -9.51 5.96 -3.10
N ILE A 92 -9.56 5.13 -4.15
CA ILE A 92 -9.95 5.55 -5.50
C ILE A 92 -11.36 6.15 -5.52
N ILE A 93 -12.34 5.47 -4.91
CA ILE A 93 -13.72 5.94 -4.85
C ILE A 93 -13.81 7.19 -3.98
N GLY A 94 -13.08 7.26 -2.88
CA GLY A 94 -13.04 8.44 -2.01
C GLY A 94 -12.55 9.69 -2.73
N PHE A 95 -11.43 9.59 -3.44
CA PHE A 95 -10.91 10.69 -4.25
C PHE A 95 -11.79 11.02 -5.47
N LYS A 96 -12.50 10.03 -6.03
CA LYS A 96 -13.40 10.25 -7.18
C LYS A 96 -14.72 10.92 -6.77
N ARG A 97 -15.27 10.53 -5.61
CA ARG A 97 -16.55 11.05 -5.08
C ARG A 97 -16.36 12.28 -4.18
N ASN A 98 -15.14 12.81 -4.07
CA ASN A 98 -14.80 13.87 -3.14
C ASN A 98 -15.23 13.60 -1.67
N SER A 99 -15.23 12.34 -1.24
CA SER A 99 -15.65 11.96 0.11
C SER A 99 -14.45 11.97 1.06
N LYS A 100 -14.40 12.97 1.94
CA LYS A 100 -13.37 13.10 2.99
C LYS A 100 -13.31 11.85 3.88
N TRP A 101 -14.47 11.33 4.27
CA TRP A 101 -14.57 10.14 5.11
C TRP A 101 -13.92 8.91 4.46
N MET A 102 -14.20 8.65 3.18
CA MET A 102 -13.62 7.50 2.48
C MET A 102 -12.10 7.61 2.33
N VAL A 103 -11.59 8.83 2.08
CA VAL A 103 -10.15 9.08 2.00
C VAL A 103 -9.50 8.85 3.37
N ILE A 104 -10.06 9.40 4.45
CA ILE A 104 -9.54 9.21 5.82
C ILE A 104 -9.53 7.72 6.19
N THR A 105 -10.64 7.01 5.97
CA THR A 105 -10.71 5.58 6.29
C THR A 105 -9.67 4.77 5.50
N SER A 106 -9.47 5.08 4.22
CA SER A 106 -8.44 4.40 3.43
C SER A 106 -7.02 4.66 3.96
N ILE A 107 -6.73 5.89 4.40
CA ILE A 107 -5.46 6.27 5.04
C ILE A 107 -5.25 5.50 6.34
N LEU A 108 -6.27 5.44 7.20
CA LEU A 108 -6.20 4.72 8.46
C LEU A 108 -5.96 3.21 8.26
N ILE A 109 -6.63 2.60 7.29
CA ILE A 109 -6.42 1.18 6.96
C ILE A 109 -4.97 0.94 6.53
N PHE A 110 -4.43 1.75 5.61
CA PHE A 110 -3.04 1.59 5.17
C PHE A 110 -2.02 1.87 6.27
N LEU A 111 -2.28 2.86 7.14
CA LEU A 111 -1.44 3.12 8.30
C LEU A 111 -1.44 1.92 9.25
N TYR A 112 -2.60 1.31 9.49
CA TYR A 112 -2.74 0.10 10.29
C TYR A 112 -1.98 -1.09 9.68
N ILE A 113 -2.10 -1.33 8.37
CA ILE A 113 -1.34 -2.38 7.65
C ILE A 113 0.17 -2.14 7.81
N PHE A 114 0.60 -0.89 7.70
CA PHE A 114 2.01 -0.51 7.85
C PHE A 114 2.51 -0.75 9.28
N ILE A 115 1.76 -0.33 10.31
CA ILE A 115 2.10 -0.59 11.72
C ILE A 115 2.18 -2.10 11.99
N LEU A 116 1.22 -2.87 11.47
CA LEU A 116 1.23 -4.33 11.55
C LEU A 116 2.45 -4.98 10.86
N ALA A 117 3.11 -4.29 9.93
CA ALA A 117 4.37 -4.76 9.34
C ALA A 117 5.55 -4.64 10.31
N PHE A 118 5.54 -3.68 11.24
CA PHE A 118 6.62 -3.49 12.21
C PHE A 118 6.43 -4.27 13.52
N THR A 119 5.19 -4.60 13.91
CA THR A 119 4.93 -5.40 15.12
C THR A 119 5.28 -6.88 14.88
N LYS A 120 6.27 -7.38 15.63
CA LYS A 120 6.98 -8.68 15.50
C LYS A 120 6.19 -10.00 15.46
N SER A 121 4.86 -10.03 15.29
CA SER A 121 4.08 -11.29 15.22
C SER A 121 3.71 -11.73 13.80
N ALA A 122 4.22 -11.08 12.76
CA ALA A 122 3.99 -11.49 11.37
C ALA A 122 5.27 -11.33 10.55
N SER A 123 6.32 -12.09 10.91
CA SER A 123 7.60 -12.15 10.19
C SER A 123 7.50 -12.91 8.86
N ILE A 124 6.50 -12.57 8.07
CA ILE A 124 6.40 -12.98 6.67
C ILE A 124 6.72 -11.79 5.76
N PHE A 125 6.63 -10.55 6.28
CA PHE A 125 7.25 -9.34 5.74
C PHE A 125 7.80 -8.48 6.87
#